data_AF-A0A5C7LQF0-F1
#
_entry.id   AF-A0A5C7LQF0-F1
#
_cell.length_a   1.000
_cell.length_b   1.000
_cell.length_c   1.000
_cell.angle_alpha   90.00
_cell.angle_beta   90.00
_cell.angle_gamma   90.00
#
_symmetry.space_group_name_H-M   'P 1'
#
loop_
_entity.id
_entity.type
_entity.pdbx_description
1 polymer ?
#
loop_
_entity_poly.entity_id
_entity_poly.type
_entity_poly.pdbx_seq_one_letter_code
_entity_poly.pdbx_strand_id
1 'polypeptide(L)'
;MRRDQKGRVAEIAVLQRLAKRDLDVFSSVFDGSAIDFISVDRVTGSIKKIQVKWLKTGRHGAKLLKLEKSAGRKKFKPYQSHEVDLFVGFDGETGVCYVFTFDEVKHLKTAVSVSEGAQEAWHKLV
;
A
#
# COMPACT_ATOMS: atom_id res chain seq x y z
N MET A 1 18.65 6.92 3.76
CA MET A 1 18.15 5.89 2.83
C MET A 1 17.59 6.53 1.57
N ARG A 2 18.05 6.12 0.38
CA ARG A 2 17.54 6.62 -0.92
C ARG A 2 16.05 6.24 -1.08
N ARG A 3 15.31 6.99 -1.91
CA ARG A 3 13.87 6.78 -2.09
C ARG A 3 13.54 5.34 -2.53
N ASP A 4 14.29 4.82 -3.50
CA ASP A 4 14.00 3.49 -4.07
C ASP A 4 14.30 2.39 -3.06
N GLN A 5 15.33 2.58 -2.23
CA GLN A 5 15.66 1.68 -1.13
C GLN A 5 14.54 1.66 -0.07
N LYS A 6 13.90 2.81 0.23
CA LYS A 6 12.72 2.85 1.10
C LYS A 6 11.56 2.03 0.53
N GLY A 7 11.30 2.15 -0.77
CA GLY A 7 10.27 1.36 -1.46
C GLY A 7 10.49 -0.14 -1.27
N ARG A 8 11.69 -0.62 -1.64
CA ARG A 8 12.05 -2.05 -1.49
C ARG A 8 11.94 -2.56 -0.05
N VAL A 9 12.37 -1.78 0.94
CA VAL A 9 12.24 -2.17 2.36
C VAL A 9 10.77 -2.32 2.76
N ALA A 10 9.92 -1.38 2.36
CA ALA A 10 8.49 -1.47 2.63
C ALA A 10 7.85 -2.68 1.93
N GLU A 11 8.17 -2.91 0.66
CA GLU A 11 7.68 -4.06 -0.12
C GLU A 11 8.06 -5.39 0.53
N ILE A 12 9.32 -5.56 0.94
CA ILE A 12 9.79 -6.76 1.64
C ILE A 12 9.03 -6.96 2.95
N ALA A 13 8.86 -5.90 3.75
CA ALA A 13 8.16 -5.96 5.02
C ALA A 13 6.68 -6.34 4.87
N VAL A 14 6.04 -5.90 3.79
CA VAL A 14 4.66 -6.28 3.43
C VAL A 14 4.62 -7.71 2.93
N LEU A 15 5.53 -8.12 2.03
CA LEU A 15 5.59 -9.48 1.51
C LEU A 15 5.75 -10.51 2.62
N GLN A 16 6.62 -10.27 3.61
CA GLN A 16 6.78 -11.14 4.78
C GLN A 16 5.48 -11.32 5.57
N ARG A 17 4.62 -10.29 5.62
CA ARG A 17 3.32 -10.39 6.28
C ARG A 17 2.34 -11.13 5.40
N LEU A 18 2.27 -10.83 4.11
CA LEU A 18 1.39 -11.54 3.19
C LEU A 18 1.71 -13.04 3.13
N ALA A 19 3.00 -13.42 3.13
CA ALA A 19 3.46 -14.81 3.11
C ALA A 19 3.09 -15.62 4.37
N LYS A 20 2.75 -14.95 5.49
CA LYS A 20 2.26 -15.62 6.70
C LYS A 20 0.75 -15.94 6.64
N ARG A 21 0.11 -15.63 5.53
CA ARG A 21 -1.32 -15.85 5.28
C ARG A 21 -1.47 -16.93 4.23
N ASP A 22 -2.62 -17.59 4.22
CA ASP A 22 -2.93 -18.62 3.22
C ASP A 22 -3.39 -17.99 1.89
N LEU A 23 -2.52 -17.14 1.33
CA LEU A 23 -2.71 -16.41 0.09
C LEU A 23 -1.57 -16.72 -0.86
N ASP A 24 -1.87 -16.83 -2.15
CA ASP A 24 -0.83 -16.75 -3.18
C ASP A 24 -0.48 -15.28 -3.43
N VAL A 25 0.80 -14.95 -3.44
CA VAL A 25 1.28 -13.57 -3.56
C VAL A 25 2.24 -13.46 -4.73
N PHE A 26 1.92 -12.56 -5.66
CA PHE A 26 2.70 -12.31 -6.87
C PHE A 26 3.21 -10.88 -6.84
N SER A 27 4.51 -10.68 -7.02
CA SER A 27 5.10 -9.34 -7.17
C SER A 27 5.04 -8.86 -8.61
N SER A 28 4.87 -7.56 -8.80
CA SER A 28 5.03 -6.97 -10.14
C SER A 28 6.48 -7.07 -10.62
N VAL A 29 6.67 -7.48 -11.86
CA VAL A 29 8.01 -7.62 -12.49
C VAL A 29 8.46 -6.31 -13.15
N PHE A 30 7.54 -5.37 -13.37
CA PHE A 30 7.80 -4.14 -14.13
C PHE A 30 7.91 -2.92 -13.21
N ASP A 31 9.06 -2.23 -13.32
CA ASP A 31 9.23 -0.91 -12.75
C ASP A 31 8.19 0.06 -13.36
N GLY A 32 7.41 0.74 -12.50
CA GLY A 32 6.37 1.68 -12.93
C GLY A 32 4.95 1.09 -13.00
N SER A 33 4.78 -0.18 -12.63
CA SER A 33 3.47 -0.76 -12.33
C SER A 33 2.71 0.10 -11.30
N ALA A 34 1.39 0.15 -11.45
CA ALA A 34 0.51 0.85 -10.49
C ALA A 34 0.27 0.05 -9.20
N ILE A 35 0.81 -1.16 -9.12
CA ILE A 35 0.66 -2.09 -8.01
C ILE A 35 2.01 -2.78 -7.77
N ASP A 36 2.26 -3.14 -6.52
CA ASP A 36 3.47 -3.85 -6.13
C ASP A 36 3.20 -5.35 -5.97
N PHE A 37 2.00 -5.71 -5.50
CA PHE A 37 1.58 -7.10 -5.33
C PHE A 37 0.17 -7.38 -5.86
N ILE A 38 -0.05 -8.62 -6.24
CA ILE A 38 -1.37 -9.24 -6.38
C ILE A 38 -1.44 -10.37 -5.35
N SER A 39 -2.48 -10.37 -4.53
CA SER A 39 -2.80 -11.52 -3.67
C SER A 39 -4.02 -12.26 -4.20
N VAL A 40 -4.00 -13.58 -4.12
CA VAL A 40 -5.12 -14.46 -4.45
C VAL A 40 -5.47 -15.28 -3.21
N ASP A 41 -6.71 -15.16 -2.75
CA ASP A 41 -7.26 -16.02 -1.71
C ASP A 41 -7.52 -17.42 -2.29
N ARG A 42 -6.89 -18.43 -1.71
CA ARG A 42 -6.97 -19.83 -2.19
C ARG A 42 -8.33 -20.47 -1.94
N VAL A 43 -9.10 -19.96 -0.97
CA VAL A 43 -10.41 -20.48 -0.61
C VAL A 43 -11.49 -19.84 -1.48
N THR A 44 -11.47 -18.51 -1.60
CA THR A 44 -12.52 -17.75 -2.30
C THR A 44 -12.19 -17.48 -3.77
N GLY A 45 -10.92 -17.58 -4.17
CA GLY A 45 -10.44 -17.11 -5.46
C GLY A 45 -10.40 -15.58 -5.58
N SER A 46 -10.64 -14.84 -4.50
CA SER A 46 -10.65 -13.38 -4.48
C SER A 46 -9.27 -12.82 -4.82
N ILE A 47 -9.21 -11.93 -5.81
CA ILE A 47 -7.97 -11.28 -6.25
C ILE A 47 -7.94 -9.86 -5.71
N LYS A 48 -6.83 -9.47 -5.09
CA LYS A 48 -6.59 -8.10 -4.63
C LYS A 48 -5.28 -7.55 -5.19
N LYS A 49 -5.37 -6.37 -5.79
CA LYS A 49 -4.24 -5.56 -6.25
C LYS A 49 -3.80 -4.62 -5.13
N ILE A 50 -2.54 -4.72 -4.74
CA ILE A 50 -1.98 -4.05 -3.57
C ILE A 50 -0.90 -3.07 -4.00
N GLN A 51 -1.01 -1.82 -3.55
CA GLN A 51 0.05 -0.82 -3.63
C GLN A 51 0.62 -0.54 -2.24
N VAL A 52 1.92 -0.77 -2.08
CA VAL A 52 2.71 -0.47 -0.90
C VAL A 52 3.33 0.92 -1.02
N LYS A 53 3.36 1.66 0.10
CA LYS A 53 3.98 2.97 0.18
C LYS A 53 4.63 3.21 1.52
N TRP A 54 5.77 3.88 1.48
CA TRP A 54 6.39 4.42 2.69
C TRP A 54 5.59 5.61 3.23
N LEU A 55 5.28 5.61 4.54
CA LEU A 55 4.57 6.71 5.18
C LEU A 55 5.40 8.00 5.22
N LYS A 56 4.74 9.13 4.98
CA LYS A 56 5.35 10.45 5.13
C LYS A 56 4.97 11.05 6.47
N THR A 57 5.92 11.69 7.13
CA THR A 57 5.62 12.55 8.27
C THR A 57 5.12 13.89 7.74
N GLY A 58 3.88 14.22 8.08
CA GLY A 58 3.23 15.49 7.79
C GLY A 58 3.59 16.58 8.80
N ARG A 59 2.89 17.71 8.71
CA ARG A 59 3.03 18.80 9.68
C ARG A 59 2.52 18.31 11.05
N HIS A 60 3.25 18.66 12.12
CA HIS A 60 2.94 18.24 13.50
C HIS A 60 3.09 16.73 13.79
N GLY A 61 3.87 15.99 12.99
CA GLY A 61 4.22 14.60 13.30
C GLY A 61 3.21 13.54 12.83
N ALA A 62 2.06 13.96 12.30
CA ALA A 62 1.06 13.03 11.76
C ALA A 62 1.64 12.19 10.62
N LYS A 63 1.45 10.87 10.66
CA LYS A 63 1.88 9.96 9.59
C LYS A 63 0.81 9.90 8.50
N LEU A 64 1.24 10.07 7.25
CA LEU A 64 0.39 10.21 6.07
C LEU A 64 0.75 9.17 5.02
N LEU A 65 -0.27 8.51 4.48
CA LEU A 65 -0.18 7.62 3.33
C LEU A 65 -0.64 8.38 2.07
N LYS A 66 0.24 8.52 1.07
CA LYS A 66 -0.12 9.20 -0.18
C LYS A 66 -1.00 8.33 -1.07
N LEU A 67 -2.06 8.89 -1.63
CA LEU A 67 -3.01 8.21 -2.52
C LEU A 67 -2.82 8.57 -4.00
N GLU A 68 -1.64 9.10 -4.33
CA GLU A 68 -1.31 9.53 -5.70
C GLU A 68 -0.08 8.80 -6.24
N LYS A 69 -0.05 8.54 -7.54
CA LYS A 69 1.12 8.04 -8.27
C LYS A 69 1.78 9.15 -9.09
N SER A 70 3.05 8.95 -9.44
CA SER A 70 3.73 9.87 -10.36
C SER A 70 3.22 9.68 -11.78
N ALA A 71 3.00 10.78 -12.49
CA ALA A 71 2.60 10.80 -13.90
C ALA A 71 3.67 11.45 -14.80
N GLY A 72 4.94 11.43 -14.35
CA GLY A 72 6.04 12.14 -15.00
C GLY A 72 6.00 13.65 -14.80
N ARG A 73 7.09 14.35 -15.16
CA ARG A 73 7.22 15.83 -15.12
C ARG A 73 6.75 16.47 -13.81
N LYS A 74 7.03 15.84 -12.67
CA LYS A 74 6.60 16.26 -11.30
C LYS A 74 5.07 16.34 -11.11
N LYS A 75 4.27 15.78 -12.02
CA LYS A 75 2.82 15.65 -11.88
C LYS A 75 2.46 14.40 -11.09
N PHE A 76 1.38 14.51 -10.33
CA PHE A 76 0.80 13.42 -9.57
C PHE A 76 -0.65 13.22 -10.01
N LYS A 77 -1.10 11.97 -10.00
CA LYS A 77 -2.48 11.59 -10.30
C LYS A 77 -3.01 10.66 -9.23
N PRO A 78 -4.29 10.77 -8.82
CA PRO A 78 -4.90 9.81 -7.93
C PRO A 78 -5.01 8.44 -8.62
N TYR A 79 -4.92 7.37 -7.85
CA TYR A 79 -5.25 6.04 -8.34
C TYR A 79 -6.74 5.93 -8.67
N GLN A 80 -7.06 5.03 -9.60
CA GLN A 80 -8.44 4.68 -9.93
C GLN A 80 -8.81 3.32 -9.32
N SER A 81 -10.11 3.08 -9.13
CA SER A 81 -10.62 1.85 -8.49
C SER A 81 -10.24 0.58 -9.26
N HIS A 82 -10.13 0.66 -10.58
CA HIS A 82 -9.69 -0.48 -11.39
C HIS A 82 -8.18 -0.74 -11.31
N GLU A 83 -7.39 0.13 -10.69
CA GLU A 83 -5.94 0.01 -10.62
C GLU A 83 -5.47 -0.64 -9.33
N VAL A 84 -6.08 -0.27 -8.19
CA VAL A 84 -5.65 -0.69 -6.85
C VAL A 84 -6.88 -1.00 -6.01
N ASP A 85 -6.85 -2.14 -5.32
CA ASP A 85 -7.91 -2.54 -4.39
C ASP A 85 -7.53 -2.21 -2.93
N LEU A 86 -6.23 -2.30 -2.60
CA LEU A 86 -5.70 -1.95 -1.27
C LEU A 86 -4.44 -1.09 -1.33
N PHE A 87 -4.36 -0.15 -0.39
CA PHE A 87 -3.13 0.55 -0.05
C PHE A 87 -2.56 0.03 1.27
N VAL A 88 -1.24 -0.16 1.28
CA VAL A 88 -0.49 -0.51 2.49
C VAL A 88 0.57 0.54 2.75
N GLY A 89 0.40 1.28 3.85
CA GLY A 89 1.39 2.23 4.34
C GLY A 89 2.36 1.57 5.30
N PHE A 90 3.66 1.63 5.05
CA PHE A 90 4.70 1.15 5.96
C PHE A 90 5.36 2.32 6.69
N ASP A 91 5.31 2.30 8.03
CA ASP A 91 6.07 3.22 8.86
C ASP A 91 7.46 2.64 9.16
N GLY A 92 8.49 3.14 8.50
CA GLY A 92 9.83 2.59 8.71
C GLY A 92 10.50 2.95 10.03
N GLU A 93 9.89 3.79 10.87
CA GLU A 93 10.36 4.03 12.23
C GLU A 93 9.88 2.94 13.20
N THR A 94 8.59 2.60 13.11
CA THR A 94 7.94 1.64 14.02
C THR A 94 7.85 0.23 13.45
N GLY A 95 8.07 0.08 12.15
CA GLY A 95 7.91 -1.18 11.43
C GLY A 95 6.44 -1.59 11.20
N VAL A 96 5.46 -0.73 11.53
CA VAL A 96 4.03 -1.03 11.45
C VAL A 96 3.48 -0.80 10.04
N CYS A 97 2.61 -1.71 9.60
CA CYS A 97 1.83 -1.57 8.37
C CYS A 97 0.42 -1.04 8.64
N TYR A 98 -0.09 -0.18 7.77
CA TYR A 98 -1.43 0.40 7.84
C TYR A 98 -2.18 0.06 6.55
N VAL A 99 -3.32 -0.61 6.67
CA VAL A 99 -4.04 -1.22 5.54
C VAL A 99 -5.35 -0.48 5.30
N PHE A 100 -5.55 -0.03 4.07
CA PHE A 100 -6.75 0.66 3.62
C PHE A 100 -7.29 0.02 2.34
N THR A 101 -8.61 -0.20 2.25
CA THR A 101 -9.25 -0.52 0.97
C THR A 101 -9.35 0.74 0.13
N PHE A 102 -9.43 0.60 -1.19
CA PHE A 102 -9.67 1.72 -2.08
C PHE A 102 -10.96 2.46 -1.71
N ASP A 103 -12.02 1.75 -1.37
CA ASP A 103 -13.31 2.34 -1.00
C ASP A 103 -13.27 3.21 0.25
N GLU A 104 -12.46 2.85 1.24
CA GLU A 104 -12.25 3.65 2.45
C GLU A 104 -11.63 5.00 2.13
N VAL A 105 -10.77 5.07 1.10
CA VAL A 105 -9.95 6.26 0.82
C VAL A 105 -10.28 6.96 -0.47
N LYS A 106 -11.19 6.44 -1.32
CA LYS A 106 -11.52 7.01 -2.64
C LYS A 106 -12.06 8.43 -2.59
N HIS A 107 -12.65 8.84 -1.48
CA HIS A 107 -13.14 10.19 -1.26
C HIS A 107 -12.00 11.19 -0.99
N LEU A 108 -10.81 10.70 -0.65
CA LEU A 108 -9.60 11.48 -0.40
C LEU A 108 -8.75 11.54 -1.68
N LYS A 109 -8.33 12.74 -2.07
CA LYS A 109 -7.61 12.95 -3.34
C LYS A 109 -6.10 12.75 -3.26
N THR A 110 -5.49 13.01 -2.10
CA THR A 110 -4.03 13.20 -2.00
C THR A 110 -3.36 12.29 -0.98
N ALA A 111 -3.92 12.21 0.23
CA ALA A 111 -3.39 11.40 1.30
C ALA A 111 -4.47 11.06 2.33
N VAL A 112 -4.21 10.01 3.11
CA VAL A 112 -4.97 9.64 4.31
C VAL A 112 -4.04 9.69 5.52
N SER A 113 -4.53 10.24 6.63
CA SER A 113 -3.85 10.16 7.92
C SER A 113 -4.05 8.76 8.49
N VAL A 114 -2.98 8.15 8.99
CA VAL A 114 -3.09 6.81 9.58
C VAL A 114 -3.64 6.88 11.00
N SER A 115 -4.34 5.83 11.41
CA SER A 115 -4.92 5.67 12.74
C SER A 115 -4.70 4.23 13.23
N GLU A 116 -4.90 4.00 14.53
CA GLU A 116 -4.75 2.66 15.14
C GLU A 116 -5.65 1.62 14.48
N GLY A 117 -6.88 1.97 14.10
CA GLY A 117 -7.81 1.03 13.45
C GLY A 117 -7.35 0.52 12.08
N ALA A 118 -6.39 1.19 11.44
CA ALA A 118 -5.79 0.72 10.19
C ALA A 118 -4.52 -0.13 10.41
N GLN A 119 -3.97 -0.16 11.63
CA GLN A 119 -2.74 -0.90 11.93
C GLN A 119 -2.95 -2.39 11.74
N GLU A 120 -2.11 -3.00 10.91
CA GLU A 120 -2.08 -4.43 10.62
C GLU A 120 -3.50 -4.98 10.31
N ALA A 121 -4.36 -4.16 9.70
CA ALA A 121 -5.76 -4.45 9.41
C ALA A 121 -5.89 -5.39 8.18
N TRP A 122 -5.17 -6.50 8.22
CA TRP A 122 -5.05 -7.46 7.13
C TRP A 122 -6.29 -8.29 6.88
N HIS A 123 -7.28 -8.24 7.78
CA HIS A 123 -8.61 -8.81 7.55
C HIS A 123 -9.29 -8.19 6.32
N LYS A 124 -8.82 -7.04 5.81
CA LYS A 124 -9.31 -6.40 4.59
C LYS A 124 -8.88 -7.13 3.29
N LEU A 125 -8.01 -8.13 3.39
CA LEU A 125 -7.55 -8.93 2.24
C LEU A 125 -8.58 -9.99 1.81
N VAL A 126 -9.48 -10.39 2.71
CA VAL A 126 -10.52 -11.40 2.48
C VAL A 126 -11.85 -10.74 2.10
#